data_AF-A0A3N5J6W2-F1
#
_entry.id   AF-A0A3N5J6W2-F1
#
_cell.length_a   1.000
_cell.length_b   1.000
_cell.length_c   1.000
_cell.angle_alpha   90.00
_cell.angle_beta   90.00
_cell.angle_gamma   90.00
#
_symmetry.space_group_name_H-M   'P 1'
#
loop_
_entity.id
_entity.type
_entity.pdbx_description
1 polymer ?
#
loop_
_entity_poly.entity_id
_entity_poly.type
_entity_poly.pdbx_seq_one_letter_code
_entity_poly.pdbx_strand_id
1 'polypeptide(L)'
;MMHRTSLLLCLLLIVLSTAASAQETADPTRQVRTPSYSEKGAASCLLCHSGPEMRAVQLGPHFNLQNPGAPAAHHYCESCHGPGSIHVSRAHGGKGFPPLTEFGKGAERAPRDEQLAACLQCHGTEGAVRKTIGFIGSPHDRKNINCSTCHTVHAESDPINNREEQAATCYRCHRKMKTEHPRFESKSMDIDVLPCSACHDVHRPLPVME
;
A
#
# COMPACT_ATOMS: atom_id res chain seq x y z
N MET A 1 31.00 91.77 -15.78
CA MET A 1 30.62 91.40 -17.16
C MET A 1 30.24 89.92 -17.13
N MET A 2 28.93 89.58 -17.25
CA MET A 2 28.34 88.90 -18.42
C MET A 2 29.10 87.60 -18.81
N HIS A 3 28.58 86.37 -18.88
CA HIS A 3 27.24 85.76 -18.97
C HIS A 3 27.34 84.31 -18.41
N ARG A 4 26.36 83.80 -17.63
CA ARG A 4 25.34 82.82 -18.07
C ARG A 4 25.81 81.80 -19.10
N THR A 5 25.93 80.52 -18.69
CA THR A 5 25.29 79.29 -19.26
C THR A 5 26.19 78.07 -19.03
N SER A 6 25.75 77.12 -18.19
CA SER A 6 25.93 75.66 -18.33
C SER A 6 25.53 74.99 -17.03
N LEU A 7 24.22 74.95 -16.79
CA LEU A 7 23.60 74.15 -15.74
C LEU A 7 22.71 73.17 -16.48
N LEU A 8 23.15 71.94 -16.74
CA LEU A 8 22.36 70.76 -17.17
C LEU A 8 23.28 69.66 -17.74
N LEU A 9 24.10 69.03 -16.89
CA LEU A 9 24.52 67.63 -17.06
C LEU A 9 25.18 67.19 -15.75
N CYS A 10 24.90 65.98 -15.28
CA CYS A 10 25.43 65.31 -14.06
C CYS A 10 24.47 65.13 -12.87
N LEU A 11 23.16 65.05 -13.09
CA LEU A 11 22.23 64.44 -12.12
C LEU A 11 21.49 63.27 -12.76
N LEU A 12 22.22 62.19 -13.00
CA LEU A 12 21.71 60.85 -13.24
C LEU A 12 22.75 59.84 -12.75
N LEU A 13 23.08 59.94 -11.45
CA LEU A 13 23.72 58.85 -10.72
C LEU A 13 22.61 57.89 -10.30
N ILE A 14 22.45 56.90 -11.17
CA ILE A 14 21.49 55.82 -11.15
C ILE A 14 21.63 55.04 -9.84
N VAL A 15 20.56 55.05 -9.03
CA VAL A 15 20.34 54.13 -7.93
C VAL A 15 20.08 52.75 -8.53
N LEU A 16 21.14 51.97 -8.73
CA LEU A 16 21.05 50.59 -9.20
C LEU A 16 20.99 49.65 -7.99
N SER A 17 19.81 49.54 -7.38
CA SER A 17 19.48 48.49 -6.42
C SER A 17 19.43 47.15 -7.15
N THR A 18 20.51 46.37 -7.10
CA THR A 18 20.48 44.96 -7.54
C THR A 18 19.83 44.10 -6.47
N ALA A 19 18.49 44.07 -6.47
CA ALA A 19 17.76 42.95 -5.89
C ALA A 19 17.98 41.75 -6.82
N ALA A 20 19.02 40.95 -6.52
CA ALA A 20 19.23 39.67 -7.15
C ALA A 20 18.11 38.72 -6.71
N SER A 21 17.00 38.73 -7.44
CA SER A 21 15.99 37.68 -7.38
C SER A 21 16.65 36.42 -7.91
N ALA A 22 17.02 35.50 -7.03
CA ALA A 22 17.40 34.14 -7.38
C ALA A 22 16.15 33.45 -7.93
N GLN A 23 15.92 33.60 -9.23
CA GLN A 23 14.89 32.86 -9.94
C GLN A 23 15.40 31.43 -10.11
N GLU A 24 14.89 30.53 -9.26
CA GLU A 24 15.09 29.09 -9.39
C GLU A 24 14.66 28.68 -10.80
N THR A 25 15.63 28.40 -11.66
CA THR A 25 15.38 27.94 -13.02
C THR A 25 14.80 26.53 -12.94
N ALA A 26 13.48 26.43 -12.92
CA ALA A 26 12.78 25.17 -13.13
C ALA A 26 13.20 24.62 -14.51
N ASP A 27 13.84 23.45 -14.51
CA ASP A 27 14.23 22.72 -15.71
C ASP A 27 12.96 22.33 -16.49
N PRO A 28 12.72 22.88 -17.70
CA PRO A 28 11.53 22.60 -18.50
C PRO A 28 11.48 21.16 -19.03
N THR A 29 12.54 20.37 -18.86
CA THR A 29 12.61 18.97 -19.30
C THR A 29 12.23 17.93 -18.24
N ARG A 30 12.00 18.32 -16.97
CA ARG A 30 11.51 17.38 -15.96
C ARG A 30 10.00 17.16 -16.11
N GLN A 31 9.62 16.42 -17.16
CA GLN A 31 8.28 15.86 -17.26
C GLN A 31 8.07 14.89 -16.10
N VAL A 32 7.28 15.29 -15.11
CA VAL A 32 6.75 14.37 -14.09
C VAL A 32 5.81 13.43 -14.83
N ARG A 33 6.33 12.26 -15.21
CA ARG A 33 5.53 11.23 -15.88
C ARG A 33 4.58 10.61 -14.87
N THR A 34 3.29 10.61 -15.17
CA THR A 34 2.28 9.88 -14.39
C THR A 34 2.36 8.39 -14.74
N PRO A 35 2.41 7.48 -13.75
CA PRO A 35 2.36 6.05 -14.01
C PRO A 35 1.04 5.62 -14.68
N SER A 36 1.12 4.84 -15.75
CA SER A 36 0.03 4.06 -16.33
C SER A 36 0.17 2.56 -16.06
N TYR A 37 -0.94 1.81 -16.21
CA TYR A 37 -0.94 0.35 -16.14
C TYR A 37 -0.22 -0.27 -17.35
N SER A 38 0.29 -1.48 -17.17
CA SER A 38 1.06 -2.21 -18.16
C SER A 38 0.16 -2.86 -19.20
N GLU A 39 0.39 -2.56 -20.48
CA GLU A 39 -0.43 -3.09 -21.60
C GLU A 39 -0.39 -4.62 -21.70
N LYS A 40 0.73 -5.25 -21.31
CA LYS A 40 0.88 -6.72 -21.31
C LYS A 40 0.50 -7.38 -19.98
N GLY A 41 -0.08 -6.62 -19.05
CA GLY A 41 -0.52 -7.11 -17.74
C GLY A 41 0.58 -7.85 -16.98
N ALA A 42 0.22 -8.98 -16.36
CA ALA A 42 1.14 -9.80 -15.55
C ALA A 42 2.42 -10.24 -16.30
N ALA A 43 2.35 -10.40 -17.63
CA ALA A 43 3.48 -10.87 -18.41
C ALA A 43 4.68 -9.90 -18.33
N SER A 44 4.42 -8.59 -18.23
CA SER A 44 5.49 -7.59 -18.01
C SER A 44 6.24 -7.83 -16.70
N CYS A 45 5.51 -8.14 -15.64
CA CYS A 45 6.05 -8.32 -14.29
C CYS A 45 6.82 -9.64 -14.17
N LEU A 46 6.27 -10.72 -14.73
CA LEU A 46 6.81 -12.09 -14.66
C LEU A 46 8.10 -12.27 -15.46
N LEU A 47 8.56 -11.28 -16.23
CA LEU A 47 9.90 -11.29 -16.84
C LEU A 47 11.01 -11.25 -15.78
N CYS A 48 10.78 -10.51 -14.69
CA CYS A 48 11.74 -10.36 -13.59
C CYS A 48 11.25 -11.04 -12.30
N HIS A 49 9.96 -10.93 -11.98
CA HIS A 49 9.33 -11.49 -10.77
C HIS A 49 8.81 -12.91 -11.01
N SER A 50 9.67 -13.80 -11.45
CA SER A 50 9.34 -15.17 -11.88
C SER A 50 9.57 -16.23 -10.79
N GLY A 51 9.67 -15.84 -9.52
CA GLY A 51 9.78 -16.81 -8.43
C GLY A 51 8.50 -17.66 -8.29
N PRO A 52 8.60 -18.91 -7.78
CA PRO A 52 7.43 -19.74 -7.52
C PRO A 52 6.44 -19.07 -6.56
N GLU A 53 6.93 -18.35 -5.55
CA GLU A 53 6.11 -17.56 -4.63
C GLU A 53 5.26 -16.51 -5.36
N MET A 54 5.85 -15.73 -6.26
CA MET A 54 5.13 -14.71 -7.04
C MET A 54 4.08 -15.33 -7.96
N ARG A 55 4.31 -16.56 -8.44
CA ARG A 55 3.33 -17.29 -9.26
C ARG A 55 2.23 -17.95 -8.43
N ALA A 56 2.46 -18.24 -7.16
CA ALA A 56 1.48 -18.92 -6.31
C ALA A 56 0.17 -18.13 -6.18
N VAL A 57 0.21 -16.80 -6.32
CA VAL A 57 -0.99 -15.94 -6.37
C VAL A 57 -2.00 -16.39 -7.41
N GLN A 58 -1.55 -17.01 -8.51
CA GLN A 58 -2.39 -17.49 -9.61
C GLN A 58 -3.40 -18.56 -9.17
N LEU A 59 -3.10 -19.25 -8.07
CA LEU A 59 -3.94 -20.30 -7.49
C LEU A 59 -4.98 -19.73 -6.51
N GLY A 60 -4.76 -18.51 -6.03
CA GLY A 60 -5.61 -17.85 -5.06
C GLY A 60 -6.82 -17.13 -5.68
N PRO A 61 -7.80 -16.73 -4.85
CA PRO A 61 -9.03 -16.09 -5.32
C PRO A 61 -8.79 -14.71 -5.97
N HIS A 62 -7.71 -14.02 -5.60
CA HIS A 62 -7.38 -12.70 -6.16
C HIS A 62 -6.90 -12.75 -7.61
N PHE A 63 -6.46 -13.91 -8.09
CA PHE A 63 -6.01 -14.10 -9.46
C PHE A 63 -6.95 -14.95 -10.32
N ASN A 64 -8.14 -15.27 -9.79
CA ASN A 64 -9.14 -16.02 -10.54
C ASN A 64 -9.77 -15.15 -11.64
N LEU A 65 -9.24 -15.25 -12.87
CA LEU A 65 -9.71 -14.47 -14.03
C LEU A 65 -11.15 -14.79 -14.46
N GLN A 66 -11.73 -15.89 -13.98
CA GLN A 66 -13.15 -16.23 -14.23
C GLN A 66 -14.10 -15.50 -13.28
N ASN A 67 -13.57 -14.88 -12.21
CA ASN A 67 -14.34 -14.06 -11.29
C ASN A 67 -14.17 -12.57 -11.65
N PRO A 68 -15.22 -11.88 -12.15
CA PRO A 68 -15.13 -10.46 -12.49
C PRO A 68 -14.79 -9.53 -11.31
N GLY A 69 -15.02 -9.98 -10.07
CA GLY A 69 -14.63 -9.24 -8.87
C GLY A 69 -13.21 -9.53 -8.38
N ALA A 70 -12.46 -10.43 -9.05
CA ALA A 70 -11.07 -10.67 -8.70
C ALA A 70 -10.20 -9.51 -9.23
N PRO A 71 -9.30 -8.93 -8.40
CA PRO A 71 -8.47 -7.82 -8.82
C PRO A 71 -7.66 -8.12 -10.09
N ALA A 72 -7.21 -9.37 -10.28
CA ALA A 72 -6.43 -9.69 -11.47
C ALA A 72 -7.21 -9.61 -12.80
N ALA A 73 -8.54 -9.70 -12.77
CA ALA A 73 -9.38 -9.54 -13.95
C ALA A 73 -9.38 -8.10 -14.49
N HIS A 74 -8.89 -7.13 -13.70
CA HIS A 74 -8.78 -5.73 -14.09
C HIS A 74 -7.35 -5.35 -14.50
N HIS A 75 -6.40 -5.45 -13.56
CA HIS A 75 -5.00 -5.02 -13.77
C HIS A 75 -3.97 -6.02 -13.22
N TYR A 76 -4.30 -7.31 -13.10
CA TYR A 76 -3.36 -8.34 -12.65
C TYR A 76 -2.62 -7.97 -11.35
N CYS A 77 -1.28 -7.96 -11.38
CA CYS A 77 -0.41 -7.57 -10.28
C CYS A 77 -0.62 -6.11 -9.86
N GLU A 78 -0.87 -5.23 -10.84
CA GLU A 78 -0.97 -3.78 -10.66
C GLU A 78 -2.27 -3.36 -9.97
N SER A 79 -3.25 -4.26 -9.84
CA SER A 79 -4.44 -4.04 -9.02
C SER A 79 -4.13 -3.92 -7.53
N CYS A 80 -3.03 -4.52 -7.07
CA CYS A 80 -2.57 -4.43 -5.69
C CYS A 80 -1.29 -3.59 -5.56
N HIS A 81 -0.40 -3.69 -6.55
CA HIS A 81 0.91 -3.03 -6.53
C HIS A 81 0.92 -1.62 -7.13
N GLY A 82 -0.18 -1.22 -7.78
CA GLY A 82 -0.27 0.06 -8.50
C GLY A 82 0.34 0.01 -9.91
N PRO A 83 0.19 1.10 -10.69
CA PRO A 83 0.58 1.11 -12.11
C PRO A 83 2.10 1.04 -12.32
N GLY A 84 2.54 0.07 -13.11
CA GLY A 84 3.93 -0.37 -13.24
C GLY A 84 4.73 0.23 -14.39
N SER A 85 4.15 1.07 -15.25
CA SER A 85 4.82 1.60 -16.45
C SER A 85 6.18 2.25 -16.16
N ILE A 86 6.32 3.02 -15.08
CA ILE A 86 7.60 3.63 -14.71
C ILE A 86 8.56 2.56 -14.19
N HIS A 87 8.07 1.67 -13.33
CA HIS A 87 8.83 0.53 -12.80
C HIS A 87 9.47 -0.26 -13.92
N VAL A 88 8.67 -0.78 -14.87
CA VAL A 88 9.17 -1.66 -15.95
C VAL A 88 9.97 -0.92 -17.04
N SER A 89 9.96 0.42 -17.05
CA SER A 89 10.64 1.19 -18.10
C SER A 89 12.10 1.45 -17.77
N ARG A 90 12.96 1.49 -18.81
CA ARG A 90 14.32 2.05 -18.69
C ARG A 90 14.34 3.58 -18.66
N ALA A 91 13.19 4.23 -18.85
CA ALA A 91 13.05 5.67 -19.09
C ALA A 91 13.40 6.57 -17.88
N HIS A 92 13.58 5.98 -16.70
CA HIS A 92 14.09 6.62 -15.49
C HIS A 92 15.62 6.91 -15.47
N GLY A 93 16.27 6.99 -16.63
CA GLY A 93 17.67 7.38 -16.73
C GLY A 93 18.66 6.43 -16.05
N GLY A 94 18.37 5.12 -16.04
CA GLY A 94 19.27 4.09 -15.51
C GLY A 94 19.35 4.01 -13.98
N LYS A 95 18.48 4.71 -13.24
CA LYS A 95 18.49 4.76 -11.76
C LYS A 95 17.84 3.56 -11.06
N GLY A 96 17.61 2.45 -11.78
CA GLY A 96 16.98 1.24 -11.25
C GLY A 96 15.45 1.36 -11.05
N PHE A 97 14.75 0.23 -11.02
CA PHE A 97 13.29 0.12 -11.05
C PHE A 97 12.66 0.74 -9.78
N PRO A 98 11.94 1.89 -9.85
CA PRO A 98 11.36 2.50 -8.66
C PRO A 98 10.32 1.55 -8.05
N PRO A 99 10.22 1.45 -6.73
CA PRO A 99 9.37 0.46 -6.09
C PRO A 99 7.89 0.73 -6.41
N LEU A 100 7.15 -0.37 -6.55
CA LEU A 100 5.69 -0.37 -6.49
C LEU A 100 5.23 -0.56 -5.04
N THR A 101 3.92 -0.53 -4.78
CA THR A 101 3.39 -0.77 -3.43
C THR A 101 3.89 -2.10 -2.90
N GLU A 102 4.81 -2.07 -1.94
CA GLU A 102 5.37 -3.26 -1.32
C GLU A 102 4.74 -3.47 0.05
N PHE A 103 4.10 -4.62 0.22
CA PHE A 103 3.41 -4.98 1.45
C PHE A 103 4.39 -5.47 2.53
N GLY A 104 4.04 -5.20 3.78
CA GLY A 104 4.78 -5.67 4.95
C GLY A 104 5.04 -4.57 5.97
N LYS A 105 5.96 -4.86 6.90
CA LYS A 105 6.37 -3.93 7.96
C LYS A 105 7.82 -3.48 7.74
N GLY A 106 8.12 -2.23 8.03
CA GLY A 106 9.48 -1.67 7.99
C GLY A 106 9.54 -0.39 7.16
N ALA A 107 10.65 0.35 7.30
CA ALA A 107 10.85 1.63 6.63
C ALA A 107 11.04 1.49 5.10
N GLU A 108 11.47 0.31 4.64
CA GLU A 108 11.66 0.00 3.21
C GLU A 108 10.35 -0.38 2.49
N ARG A 109 9.25 -0.56 3.23
CA ARG A 109 7.95 -0.94 2.67
C ARG A 109 7.13 0.29 2.32
N ALA A 110 6.09 0.11 1.51
CA ALA A 110 5.15 1.19 1.22
C ALA A 110 4.52 1.73 2.51
N PRO A 111 4.15 3.03 2.56
CA PRO A 111 3.42 3.60 3.69
C PRO A 111 2.21 2.74 4.06
N ARG A 112 1.93 2.62 5.37
CA ARG A 112 0.85 1.76 5.87
C ARG A 112 -0.50 2.09 5.22
N ASP A 113 -0.82 3.37 5.09
CA ASP A 113 -2.10 3.80 4.54
C ASP A 113 -2.23 3.42 3.06
N GLU A 114 -1.12 3.44 2.31
CA GLU A 114 -1.07 2.94 0.93
C GLU A 114 -1.35 1.43 0.87
N GLN A 115 -0.69 0.66 1.75
CA GLN A 115 -0.93 -0.79 1.83
C GLN A 115 -2.38 -1.12 2.20
N LEU A 116 -2.97 -0.39 3.16
CA LEU A 116 -4.37 -0.59 3.55
C LEU A 116 -5.32 -0.19 2.42
N ALA A 117 -5.06 0.92 1.74
CA ALA A 117 -5.89 1.40 0.63
C ALA A 117 -5.99 0.35 -0.48
N ALA A 118 -4.87 -0.32 -0.83
CA ALA A 118 -4.84 -1.38 -1.83
C ALA A 118 -5.80 -2.55 -1.52
N CYS A 119 -6.04 -2.84 -0.24
CA CYS A 119 -7.00 -3.87 0.17
C CYS A 119 -8.43 -3.30 0.30
N LEU A 120 -8.55 -2.15 0.97
CA LEU A 120 -9.83 -1.57 1.36
C LEU A 120 -10.60 -0.95 0.19
N GLN A 121 -9.95 -0.64 -0.94
CA GLN A 121 -10.66 -0.23 -2.15
C GLN A 121 -11.74 -1.23 -2.57
N CYS A 122 -11.51 -2.53 -2.35
CA CYS A 122 -12.46 -3.59 -2.63
C CYS A 122 -13.10 -4.15 -1.36
N HIS A 123 -12.29 -4.43 -0.32
CA HIS A 123 -12.79 -5.07 0.90
C HIS A 123 -13.48 -4.11 1.87
N GLY A 124 -13.21 -2.81 1.80
CA GLY A 124 -13.86 -1.77 2.62
C GLY A 124 -15.14 -1.21 1.98
N THR A 125 -15.39 -1.54 0.72
CA THR A 125 -16.55 -1.05 -0.05
C THR A 125 -17.72 -2.01 0.09
N GLU A 126 -18.90 -1.49 0.40
CA GLU A 126 -20.12 -2.29 0.49
C GLU A 126 -20.50 -2.90 -0.86
N GLY A 127 -20.78 -4.21 -0.89
CA GLY A 127 -21.20 -4.92 -2.09
C GLY A 127 -20.10 -5.20 -3.14
N ALA A 128 -18.89 -4.64 -3.00
CA ALA A 128 -17.78 -4.90 -3.92
C ALA A 128 -17.21 -6.33 -3.80
N VAL A 129 -17.33 -6.94 -2.62
CA VAL A 129 -16.97 -8.33 -2.35
C VAL A 129 -18.02 -8.97 -1.44
N ARG A 130 -17.96 -10.30 -1.27
CA ARG A 130 -18.92 -11.07 -0.46
C ARG A 130 -19.09 -10.57 0.98
N LYS A 131 -18.02 -10.06 1.59
CA LYS A 131 -18.04 -9.53 2.95
C LYS A 131 -17.22 -8.25 3.02
N THR A 132 -17.88 -7.14 3.31
CA THR A 132 -17.21 -5.87 3.62
C THR A 132 -16.57 -5.92 4.99
N ILE A 133 -15.38 -5.34 5.09
CA ILE A 133 -14.47 -5.37 6.22
C ILE A 133 -14.43 -3.97 6.85
N GLY A 134 -14.84 -3.86 8.11
CA GLY A 134 -14.79 -2.62 8.88
C GLY A 134 -13.49 -2.46 9.65
N PHE A 135 -12.34 -2.59 8.99
CA PHE A 135 -11.04 -2.72 9.69
C PHE A 135 -10.64 -1.47 10.47
N ILE A 136 -10.97 -0.29 9.93
CA ILE A 136 -10.58 0.99 10.52
C ILE A 136 -11.23 1.17 11.89
N GLY A 137 -10.41 1.53 12.88
CA GLY A 137 -10.83 1.66 14.27
C GLY A 137 -10.87 0.35 15.05
N SER A 138 -10.58 -0.81 14.45
CA SER A 138 -10.42 -2.09 15.15
C SER A 138 -9.22 -2.08 16.11
N PRO A 139 -9.17 -2.98 17.11
CA PRO A 139 -7.99 -3.11 17.98
C PRO A 139 -6.68 -3.35 17.21
N HIS A 140 -6.72 -4.10 16.11
CA HIS A 140 -5.54 -4.35 15.27
C HIS A 140 -5.15 -3.14 14.44
N ASP A 141 -6.12 -2.39 13.92
CA ASP A 141 -5.83 -1.12 13.24
C ASP A 141 -5.13 -0.12 14.17
N ARG A 142 -5.65 0.06 15.38
CA ARG A 142 -5.05 0.94 16.42
C ARG A 142 -3.65 0.49 16.87
N LYS A 143 -3.25 -0.73 16.55
CA LYS A 143 -1.91 -1.27 16.80
C LYS A 143 -1.02 -1.27 15.57
N ASN A 144 -1.40 -0.53 14.52
CA ASN A 144 -0.67 -0.39 13.27
C ASN A 144 -0.37 -1.73 12.59
N ILE A 145 -1.32 -2.67 12.67
CA ILE A 145 -1.24 -3.96 11.97
C ILE A 145 -1.78 -3.78 10.55
N ASN A 146 -1.14 -4.42 9.57
CA ASN A 146 -1.57 -4.42 8.17
C ASN A 146 -2.24 -5.75 7.82
N CYS A 147 -3.05 -5.78 6.76
CA CYS A 147 -3.69 -7.00 6.26
C CYS A 147 -2.66 -8.12 6.02
N SER A 148 -1.54 -7.76 5.36
CA SER A 148 -0.39 -8.63 5.06
C SER A 148 0.38 -9.11 6.28
N THR A 149 0.07 -8.62 7.48
CA THR A 149 0.65 -9.18 8.71
C THR A 149 0.09 -10.57 8.97
N CYS A 150 -1.19 -10.81 8.65
CA CYS A 150 -1.85 -12.09 8.90
C CYS A 150 -2.06 -12.87 7.60
N HIS A 151 -2.52 -12.18 6.56
CA HIS A 151 -2.89 -12.78 5.28
C HIS A 151 -1.71 -12.87 4.31
N THR A 152 -1.59 -14.01 3.63
CA THR A 152 -0.60 -14.22 2.56
C THR A 152 -1.32 -14.40 1.23
N VAL A 153 -1.13 -13.46 0.32
CA VAL A 153 -1.78 -13.47 -1.02
C VAL A 153 -0.93 -14.21 -2.06
N HIS A 154 0.40 -14.15 -1.94
CA HIS A 154 1.33 -14.90 -2.79
C HIS A 154 1.50 -16.34 -2.30
N ALA A 155 0.39 -17.06 -2.19
CA ALA A 155 0.34 -18.44 -1.74
C ALA A 155 -0.84 -19.16 -2.43
N GLU A 156 -0.76 -20.48 -2.49
CA GLU A 156 -1.86 -21.32 -2.98
C GLU A 156 -3.11 -21.18 -2.11
N SER A 157 -2.91 -21.15 -0.78
CA SER A 157 -3.94 -20.84 0.19
C SER A 157 -3.37 -19.90 1.25
N ASP A 158 -4.24 -19.03 1.75
CA ASP A 158 -3.93 -18.18 2.89
C ASP A 158 -3.80 -19.03 4.17
N PRO A 159 -2.68 -18.94 4.92
CA PRO A 159 -2.49 -19.65 6.19
C PRO A 159 -3.59 -19.41 7.21
N ILE A 160 -4.25 -18.24 7.18
CA ILE A 160 -5.34 -17.91 8.10
C ILE A 160 -6.58 -18.81 7.91
N ASN A 161 -6.70 -19.50 6.78
CA ASN A 161 -7.79 -20.44 6.52
C ASN A 161 -7.56 -21.82 7.16
N ASN A 162 -6.31 -22.17 7.53
CA ASN A 162 -6.00 -23.38 8.26
C ASN A 162 -6.04 -23.09 9.76
N ARG A 163 -6.73 -23.93 10.56
CA ARG A 163 -6.90 -23.72 12.01
C ARG A 163 -5.57 -23.58 12.75
N GLU A 164 -4.63 -24.48 12.50
CA GLU A 164 -3.36 -24.57 13.23
C GLU A 164 -2.44 -23.43 12.82
N GLU A 165 -2.40 -23.10 11.53
CA GLU A 165 -1.64 -21.96 11.01
C GLU A 165 -2.23 -20.61 11.43
N GLN A 166 -3.56 -20.50 11.51
CA GLN A 166 -4.24 -19.35 12.09
C GLN A 166 -3.81 -19.15 13.55
N ALA A 167 -3.89 -20.21 14.37
CA ALA A 167 -3.47 -20.15 15.77
C ALA A 167 -1.99 -19.75 15.88
N ALA A 168 -1.11 -20.37 15.09
CA ALA A 168 0.31 -20.02 15.06
C ALA A 168 0.55 -18.54 14.70
N THR A 169 -0.22 -18.01 13.74
CA THR A 169 -0.17 -16.60 13.33
C THR A 169 -0.59 -15.67 14.47
N CYS A 170 -1.69 -15.97 15.14
CA CYS A 170 -2.19 -15.20 16.28
C CYS A 170 -1.19 -15.22 17.46
N TYR A 171 -0.61 -16.37 17.76
CA TYR A 171 0.31 -16.54 18.89
C TYR A 171 1.64 -15.80 18.74
N ARG A 172 2.00 -15.31 17.55
CA ARG A 172 3.17 -14.43 17.39
C ARG A 172 3.07 -13.17 18.26
N CYS A 173 1.86 -12.66 18.46
CA CYS A 173 1.59 -11.52 19.34
C CYS A 173 0.84 -11.93 20.60
N HIS A 174 -0.18 -12.79 20.48
CA HIS A 174 -1.02 -13.26 21.59
C HIS A 174 -0.42 -14.49 22.29
N ARG A 175 0.87 -14.43 22.63
CA ARG A 175 1.67 -15.57 23.12
C ARG A 175 1.04 -16.30 24.31
N LYS A 176 0.41 -15.56 25.24
CA LYS A 176 -0.25 -16.14 26.42
C LYS A 176 -1.37 -17.11 26.04
N MET A 177 -2.08 -16.86 24.95
CA MET A 177 -3.20 -17.70 24.51
C MET A 177 -2.75 -19.09 24.05
N LYS A 178 -1.45 -19.32 23.82
CA LYS A 178 -0.92 -20.65 23.50
C LYS A 178 -1.11 -21.66 24.64
N THR A 179 -1.15 -21.20 25.89
CA THR A 179 -1.25 -22.05 27.09
C THR A 179 -2.33 -21.61 28.06
N GLU A 180 -2.78 -20.35 27.98
CA GLU A 180 -3.71 -19.73 28.92
C GLU A 180 -5.01 -19.28 28.22
N HIS A 181 -5.49 -20.01 27.21
CA HIS A 181 -6.78 -19.70 26.63
C HIS A 181 -7.89 -19.93 27.66
N PRO A 182 -8.74 -18.94 27.96
CA PRO A 182 -9.88 -19.13 28.85
C PRO A 182 -10.75 -20.27 28.33
N ARG A 183 -10.91 -21.33 29.09
CA ARG A 183 -11.83 -22.42 28.77
C ARG A 183 -13.17 -22.07 29.38
N PHE A 184 -14.23 -22.05 28.57
CA PHE A 184 -15.56 -22.06 29.14
C PHE A 184 -15.74 -23.41 29.84
N GLU A 185 -16.06 -23.40 31.13
CA GLU A 185 -16.23 -24.61 31.96
C GLU A 185 -17.38 -25.52 31.45
N SER A 186 -18.13 -25.08 30.43
CA SER A 186 -19.18 -25.85 29.79
C SER A 186 -18.60 -26.97 28.92
N LYS A 187 -18.90 -28.22 29.28
CA LYS A 187 -18.56 -29.47 28.58
C LYS A 187 -19.03 -29.57 27.11
N SER A 188 -19.65 -28.52 26.55
CA SER A 188 -20.29 -28.53 25.24
C SER A 188 -19.42 -28.02 24.10
N MET A 189 -18.32 -27.31 24.38
CA MET A 189 -17.45 -26.74 23.35
C MET A 189 -16.02 -27.24 23.53
N ASP A 190 -15.52 -27.96 22.55
CA ASP A 190 -14.09 -28.25 22.45
C ASP A 190 -13.40 -27.07 21.75
N ILE A 191 -12.82 -26.18 22.54
CA ILE A 191 -12.11 -25.00 22.01
C ILE A 191 -10.81 -25.37 21.28
N ASP A 192 -10.24 -26.54 21.57
CA ASP A 192 -8.92 -26.95 21.05
C ASP A 192 -9.03 -27.36 19.56
N VAL A 193 -10.25 -27.61 19.07
CA VAL A 193 -10.53 -27.95 17.66
C VAL A 193 -11.12 -26.80 16.84
N LEU A 194 -11.39 -25.64 17.46
CA LEU A 194 -11.95 -24.47 16.80
C LEU A 194 -10.87 -23.46 16.37
N PRO A 195 -11.03 -22.78 15.21
CA PRO A 195 -10.18 -21.64 14.88
C PRO A 195 -10.51 -20.45 15.79
N CYS A 196 -9.53 -19.58 16.06
CA CYS A 196 -9.72 -18.35 16.82
C CYS A 196 -10.85 -17.49 16.23
N SER A 197 -10.97 -17.50 14.90
CA SER A 197 -12.01 -16.79 14.15
C SER A 197 -13.43 -17.36 14.32
N ALA A 198 -13.60 -18.50 15.01
CA ALA A 198 -14.93 -19.02 15.34
C ALA A 198 -15.66 -18.11 16.35
N CYS A 199 -14.91 -17.41 17.20
CA CYS A 199 -15.46 -16.52 18.22
C CYS A 199 -14.99 -15.06 18.05
N HIS A 200 -13.82 -14.81 17.46
CA HIS A 200 -13.26 -13.47 17.31
C HIS A 200 -13.36 -12.94 15.89
N ASP A 201 -13.93 -11.75 15.72
CA ASP A 201 -13.81 -10.97 14.48
C ASP A 201 -12.70 -9.92 14.64
N VAL A 202 -11.53 -10.25 14.10
CA VAL A 202 -10.32 -9.40 14.18
C VAL A 202 -10.36 -8.19 13.24
N HIS A 203 -11.39 -8.10 12.41
CA HIS A 203 -11.55 -7.08 11.39
C HIS A 203 -12.58 -6.01 11.73
N ARG A 204 -13.27 -6.12 12.87
CA ARG A 204 -14.32 -5.18 13.25
C ARG A 204 -13.91 -4.37 14.48
N PRO A 205 -14.41 -3.14 14.64
CA PRO A 205 -14.32 -2.43 15.90
C PRO A 205 -15.06 -3.23 16.97
N LEU A 206 -14.57 -3.15 18.21
CA LEU A 206 -15.33 -3.66 19.34
C LEU A 206 -16.64 -2.87 19.46
N PRO A 207 -17.74 -3.51 19.90
CA PRO A 207 -18.97 -2.80 20.23
C PRO A 207 -18.65 -1.65 21.18
N VAL A 208 -19.31 -0.51 20.97
CA VAL A 208 -19.29 0.56 21.97
C VAL A 208 -20.01 0.00 23.19
N MET A 209 -19.29 -0.18 24.29
CA MET A 209 -19.89 -0.51 25.56
C MET A 209 -20.57 0.77 26.05
N GLU A 210 -21.90 0.84 25.94
CA GLU A 210 -22.73 1.88 26.56
C GLU A 210 -22.81 1.67 28.09
#